data_AF-A0A6G3ZMV3-F1
#
_entry.id   AF-A0A6G3ZMV3-F1
#
_cell.length_a   1.000
_cell.length_b   1.000
_cell.length_c   1.000
_cell.angle_alpha   90.00
_cell.angle_beta   90.00
_cell.angle_gamma   90.00
#
_symmetry.space_group_name_H-M   'P 1'
#
loop_
_entity.id
_entity.type
_entity.pdbx_description
1 polymer ?
#
loop_
_entity_poly.entity_id
_entity_poly.type
_entity_poly.pdbx_seq_one_letter_code
_entity_poly.pdbx_strand_id
1 'polypeptide(L)'
;MLADMEATAGEYESDGWDTLQLHPGDVTALVPDEDDERFGIDVLVPDDEFGELETLLEDEVTFDAYEVFQATGDGLVLFVVAMEDSDAETAVLYPAYYDAQNAQGMLAAARTAGEMRTYVRTLTNEQIEFTHDEPGNFGPPTGEGDDAVEQ
;
A
#
# COMPACT_ATOMS: atom_id res chain seq x y z
N MET A 1 -3.98 8.00 9.58
CA MET A 1 -3.89 7.65 8.15
C MET A 1 -3.53 8.87 7.33
N LEU A 2 -4.42 9.85 7.11
CA LEU A 2 -4.05 11.03 6.33
C LEU A 2 -2.91 11.83 6.98
N ALA A 3 -3.03 12.13 8.28
CA ALA A 3 -1.97 12.82 9.02
C ALA A 3 -0.66 12.02 9.11
N ASP A 4 -0.73 10.67 9.06
CA ASP A 4 0.45 9.82 9.02
C ASP A 4 1.12 9.92 7.64
N MET A 5 0.32 9.87 6.56
CA MET A 5 0.82 10.07 5.19
C MET A 5 1.41 11.45 4.99
N GLU A 6 0.75 12.51 5.46
CA GLU A 6 1.27 13.88 5.37
C GLU A 6 2.59 14.02 6.15
N ALA A 7 2.71 13.35 7.30
CA ALA A 7 3.96 13.33 8.05
C ALA A 7 5.07 12.60 7.29
N THR A 8 4.79 11.40 6.75
CA THR A 8 5.74 10.62 5.94
C THR A 8 6.17 11.40 4.71
N ALA A 9 5.24 12.00 3.96
CA ALA A 9 5.55 12.83 2.79
C ALA A 9 6.47 13.99 3.16
N GLY A 10 6.20 14.68 4.28
CA GLY A 10 7.07 15.74 4.77
C GLY A 10 8.48 15.28 5.15
N GLU A 11 8.68 14.02 5.54
CA GLU A 11 10.02 13.46 5.75
C GLU A 11 10.76 13.24 4.42
N TYR A 12 10.10 12.68 3.40
CA TYR A 12 10.65 12.56 2.04
C TYR A 12 11.01 13.93 1.44
N GLU A 13 10.09 14.89 1.49
CA GLU A 13 10.32 16.26 1.00
C GLU A 13 11.48 16.94 1.75
N SER A 14 11.64 16.68 3.05
CA SER A 14 12.77 17.19 3.83
C SER A 14 14.11 16.57 3.43
N ASP A 15 14.11 15.35 2.88
CA ASP A 15 15.30 14.68 2.34
C ASP A 15 15.58 15.09 0.88
N GLY A 16 14.65 15.84 0.26
CA GLY A 16 14.80 16.41 -1.08
C GLY A 16 14.02 15.68 -2.17
N TRP A 17 13.18 14.72 -1.79
CA TRP A 17 12.37 13.95 -2.72
C TRP A 17 11.12 14.73 -3.17
N ASP A 18 10.66 14.46 -4.38
CA ASP A 18 9.33 14.87 -4.84
C ASP A 18 8.29 13.84 -4.37
N THR A 19 7.13 14.31 -3.89
CA THR A 19 6.11 13.42 -3.35
C THR A 19 4.75 13.65 -3.99
N LEU A 20 4.13 12.58 -4.48
CA LEU A 20 2.73 12.56 -4.89
C LEU A 20 1.90 11.84 -3.83
N GLN A 21 0.95 12.56 -3.23
CA GLN A 21 0.07 12.04 -2.19
C GLN A 21 -1.30 11.74 -2.78
N LEU A 22 -1.68 10.46 -2.79
CA LEU A 22 -3.01 10.05 -3.22
C LEU A 22 -3.98 10.03 -2.04
N HIS A 23 -5.22 10.45 -2.28
CA HIS A 23 -6.29 10.54 -1.28
C HIS A 23 -7.44 9.58 -1.59
N PRO A 24 -7.33 8.30 -1.17
CA PRO A 24 -8.34 7.29 -1.44
C PRO A 24 -9.70 7.66 -0.87
N GLY A 25 -10.73 7.61 -1.71
CA GLY A 25 -12.12 7.72 -1.29
C GLY A 25 -12.69 6.42 -0.73
N ASP A 26 -12.14 5.28 -1.14
CA ASP A 26 -12.47 3.95 -0.63
C ASP A 26 -11.26 3.02 -0.74
N VAL A 27 -11.14 2.08 0.19
CA VAL A 27 -10.12 1.02 0.17
C VAL A 27 -10.77 -0.31 0.49
N THR A 28 -10.54 -1.29 -0.38
CA THR A 28 -11.15 -2.62 -0.29
C THR A 28 -10.08 -3.70 -0.36
N ALA A 29 -10.13 -4.66 0.58
CA ALA A 29 -9.33 -5.87 0.49
C ALA A 29 -9.95 -6.84 -0.52
N LEU A 30 -9.20 -7.22 -1.54
CA LEU A 30 -9.57 -8.23 -2.51
C LEU A 30 -9.20 -9.61 -1.95
N VAL A 31 -10.23 -10.36 -1.60
CA VAL A 31 -10.10 -11.75 -1.16
C VAL A 31 -10.46 -12.63 -2.35
N PRO A 32 -9.58 -13.54 -2.77
CA PRO A 32 -9.86 -14.39 -3.91
C PRO A 32 -10.92 -15.45 -3.56
N ASP A 33 -11.84 -15.67 -4.48
CA ASP A 33 -12.98 -16.61 -4.38
C ASP A 33 -13.18 -17.36 -5.72
N GLU A 34 -14.24 -18.16 -5.85
CA GLU A 34 -14.50 -18.98 -7.05
C GLU A 34 -14.73 -18.16 -8.33
N ASP A 35 -15.19 -16.90 -8.20
CA ASP A 35 -15.54 -16.02 -9.32
C ASP A 35 -14.44 -15.00 -9.66
N ASP A 36 -13.53 -14.69 -8.72
CA ASP A 36 -12.47 -13.70 -8.89
C ASP A 36 -11.21 -14.15 -8.14
N GLU A 37 -10.15 -14.42 -8.89
CA GLU A 37 -8.88 -14.93 -8.36
C GLU A 37 -7.95 -13.80 -7.88
N ARG A 38 -8.36 -12.53 -7.99
CA ARG A 38 -7.52 -11.40 -7.59
C ARG A 38 -7.41 -11.33 -6.08
N PHE A 39 -6.21 -10.99 -5.63
CA PHE A 39 -5.91 -10.71 -4.24
C PHE A 39 -5.11 -9.42 -4.16
N GLY A 40 -5.23 -8.72 -3.04
CA GLY A 40 -4.50 -7.48 -2.80
C GLY A 40 -5.40 -6.37 -2.30
N ILE A 41 -4.93 -5.13 -2.41
CA ILE A 41 -5.63 -3.94 -1.95
C ILE A 41 -6.13 -3.15 -3.14
N ASP A 42 -7.42 -2.87 -3.20
CA ASP A 42 -8.05 -1.99 -4.16
C ASP A 42 -8.20 -0.59 -3.56
N VAL A 43 -7.60 0.42 -4.20
CA VAL A 43 -7.47 1.79 -3.72
C VAL A 43 -8.16 2.71 -4.71
N LEU A 44 -9.32 3.26 -4.35
CA LEU A 44 -10.08 4.15 -5.19
C LEU A 44 -9.63 5.60 -4.99
N VAL A 45 -9.03 6.20 -6.01
CA VAL A 45 -8.55 7.58 -6.00
C VAL A 45 -9.34 8.49 -6.95
N PRO A 46 -9.38 9.81 -6.71
CA PRO A 46 -9.89 10.79 -7.66
C PRO A 46 -9.13 10.80 -8.99
N ASP A 47 -9.84 11.14 -10.08
CA ASP A 47 -9.28 11.10 -11.44
C ASP A 47 -8.11 12.09 -11.66
N ASP A 48 -8.08 13.21 -10.94
CA ASP A 48 -7.00 14.22 -11.01
C ASP A 48 -5.68 13.64 -10.51
N GLU A 49 -5.71 13.04 -9.30
CA GLU A 49 -4.55 12.40 -8.67
C GLU A 49 -4.11 11.13 -9.40
N PHE A 50 -5.06 10.40 -9.98
CA PHE A 50 -4.74 9.27 -10.86
C PHE A 50 -4.00 9.74 -12.12
N GLY A 51 -4.44 10.83 -12.74
CA GLY A 51 -3.79 11.41 -13.91
C GLY A 51 -2.37 11.93 -13.61
N GLU A 52 -2.14 12.45 -12.40
CA GLU A 52 -0.78 12.79 -11.93
C GLU A 52 0.11 11.55 -11.82
N LEU A 53 -0.42 10.46 -11.26
CA LEU A 53 0.29 9.19 -11.18
C LEU A 53 0.60 8.62 -12.58
N GLU A 54 -0.35 8.69 -13.52
CA GLU A 54 -0.13 8.28 -14.91
C GLU A 54 0.98 9.10 -15.56
N THR A 55 0.94 10.43 -15.41
CA THR A 55 1.94 11.34 -15.96
C THR A 55 3.33 11.00 -15.44
N LEU A 56 3.44 10.68 -14.15
CA LEU A 56 4.68 10.31 -13.49
C LEU A 56 5.25 9.00 -14.06
N LEU A 57 4.39 7.99 -14.28
CA LEU A 57 4.79 6.74 -14.95
C LEU A 57 5.18 6.92 -16.42
N GLU A 58 4.61 7.92 -17.12
CA GLU A 58 4.99 8.26 -18.48
C GLU A 58 6.37 8.94 -18.57
N ASP A 59 6.84 9.60 -17.49
CA ASP A 59 8.14 10.32 -17.41
C ASP A 59 9.32 9.40 -17.03
N GLU A 60 9.23 8.11 -17.37
CA GLU A 60 10.25 7.08 -17.11
C GLU A 60 10.46 6.74 -15.63
N VAL A 61 9.57 7.14 -14.73
CA VAL A 61 9.61 6.70 -13.32
C VAL A 61 9.28 5.21 -13.23
N THR A 62 10.15 4.47 -12.56
CA THR A 62 10.06 3.04 -12.30
C THR A 62 10.28 2.75 -10.83
N PHE A 63 9.19 2.57 -10.08
CA PHE A 63 9.28 2.24 -8.66
C PHE A 63 10.11 0.98 -8.41
N ASP A 64 11.28 1.17 -7.80
CA ASP A 64 12.29 0.16 -7.52
C ASP A 64 12.30 -0.27 -6.04
N ALA A 65 11.69 0.53 -5.17
CA ALA A 65 11.54 0.27 -3.76
C ALA A 65 10.14 0.66 -3.25
N TYR A 66 9.82 0.19 -2.04
CA TYR A 66 8.63 0.62 -1.33
C TYR A 66 8.82 0.48 0.18
N GLU A 67 8.13 1.33 0.93
CA GLU A 67 8.04 1.27 2.38
C GLU A 67 6.58 1.20 2.85
N VAL A 68 6.31 0.38 3.87
CA VAL A 68 4.96 0.20 4.44
C VAL A 68 4.98 0.56 5.92
N PHE A 69 4.31 1.65 6.26
CA PHE A 69 4.17 2.11 7.63
C PHE A 69 2.85 1.63 8.21
N GLN A 70 2.88 0.66 9.11
CA GLN A 70 1.68 0.03 9.65
C GLN A 70 1.29 0.55 11.04
N ALA A 71 -0.01 0.60 11.30
CA ALA A 71 -0.62 0.80 12.60
C ALA A 71 -1.84 -0.12 12.75
N THR A 72 -2.12 -0.58 13.96
CA THR A 72 -3.31 -1.39 14.25
C THR A 72 -4.18 -0.75 15.30
N GLY A 73 -5.49 -0.78 15.09
CA GLY A 73 -6.49 -0.30 16.05
C GLY A 73 -7.85 -0.90 15.76
N ASP A 74 -8.59 -1.28 16.80
CA ASP A 74 -9.98 -1.72 16.69
C ASP A 74 -10.23 -2.87 15.67
N GLY A 75 -9.25 -3.76 15.48
CA GLY A 75 -9.34 -4.88 14.53
C GLY A 75 -9.00 -4.53 13.08
N LEU A 76 -8.73 -3.26 12.80
CA LEU A 76 -8.24 -2.78 11.52
C LEU A 76 -6.71 -2.79 11.50
N VAL A 77 -6.16 -3.12 10.33
CA VAL A 77 -4.77 -2.84 9.97
C VAL A 77 -4.81 -1.64 9.05
N LEU A 78 -4.11 -0.58 9.44
CA LEU A 78 -3.99 0.67 8.73
C LEU A 78 -2.54 0.77 8.27
N PHE A 79 -2.29 1.24 7.07
CA PHE A 79 -0.94 1.44 6.59
C PHE A 79 -0.85 2.62 5.62
N VAL A 80 0.33 3.22 5.55
CA VAL A 80 0.73 4.11 4.47
C VAL A 80 1.76 3.37 3.64
N VAL A 81 1.53 3.26 2.34
CA VAL A 81 2.53 2.72 1.40
C VAL A 81 3.20 3.92 0.74
N ALA A 82 4.53 3.93 0.71
CA ALA A 82 5.32 4.81 -0.14
C ALA A 82 5.97 3.95 -1.23
N MET A 83 5.62 4.17 -2.49
CA MET A 83 6.33 3.61 -3.64
C MET A 83 7.46 4.57 -4.00
N GLU A 84 8.68 4.08 -4.17
CA GLU A 84 9.87 4.91 -4.33
C GLU A 84 10.56 4.61 -5.66
N ASP A 85 10.93 5.68 -6.37
CA ASP A 85 11.91 5.64 -7.44
C ASP A 85 13.17 6.35 -6.96
N SER A 86 14.23 5.57 -6.76
CA SER A 86 15.46 6.06 -6.15
C SER A 86 16.30 6.91 -7.11
N ASP A 87 16.14 6.72 -8.42
CA ASP A 87 16.90 7.42 -9.46
C ASP A 87 16.34 8.83 -9.72
N ALA A 88 15.02 8.98 -9.66
CA ALA A 88 14.27 10.22 -9.83
C ALA A 88 13.97 10.93 -8.49
N GLU A 89 14.35 10.34 -7.35
CA GLU A 89 14.09 10.86 -6.00
C GLU A 89 12.59 11.20 -5.83
N THR A 90 11.72 10.27 -6.25
CA THR A 90 10.26 10.46 -6.29
C THR A 90 9.55 9.40 -5.47
N ALA A 91 8.56 9.81 -4.67
CA ALA A 91 7.74 8.91 -3.86
C ALA A 91 6.25 9.12 -4.10
N VAL A 92 5.50 8.03 -4.31
CA VAL A 92 4.02 8.04 -4.34
C VAL A 92 3.50 7.43 -3.07
N LEU A 93 2.73 8.20 -2.30
CA LEU A 93 2.20 7.79 -1.01
C LEU A 93 0.69 7.61 -1.07
N TYR A 94 0.18 6.53 -0.48
CA TYR A 94 -1.25 6.32 -0.31
C TYR A 94 -1.57 5.57 0.98
N PRO A 95 -2.63 5.97 1.71
CA PRO A 95 -3.11 5.23 2.86
C PRO A 95 -3.98 4.07 2.39
N ALA A 96 -3.92 2.96 3.12
CA ALA A 96 -4.80 1.83 2.92
C ALA A 96 -5.14 1.17 4.25
N TYR A 97 -6.21 0.38 4.25
CA TYR A 97 -6.63 -0.36 5.43
C TYR A 97 -7.39 -1.62 5.05
N TYR A 98 -7.46 -2.55 5.99
CA TYR A 98 -8.38 -3.68 5.92
C TYR A 98 -8.78 -4.14 7.32
N ASP A 99 -9.91 -4.84 7.41
CA ASP A 99 -10.27 -5.60 8.61
C ASP A 99 -9.50 -6.92 8.65
N ALA A 100 -8.76 -7.15 9.73
CA ALA A 100 -7.84 -8.28 9.85
C ALA A 100 -8.55 -9.65 9.78
N GLN A 101 -9.82 -9.72 10.19
CA GLN A 101 -10.58 -10.96 10.15
C GLN A 101 -11.06 -11.28 8.73
N ASN A 102 -11.48 -10.25 7.98
CA ASN A 102 -11.97 -10.39 6.62
C ASN A 102 -10.84 -10.58 5.60
N ALA A 103 -9.65 -10.01 5.85
CA ALA A 103 -8.52 -10.07 4.91
C ALA A 103 -7.68 -11.37 4.99
N GLN A 104 -8.09 -12.36 5.79
CA GLN A 104 -7.30 -13.58 5.97
C GLN A 104 -7.04 -14.34 4.66
N GLY A 105 -8.04 -14.41 3.76
CA GLY A 105 -7.89 -15.06 2.46
C GLY A 105 -6.93 -14.31 1.54
N MET A 106 -7.02 -12.97 1.51
CA MET A 106 -6.08 -12.09 0.80
C MET A 106 -4.63 -12.31 1.29
N LEU A 107 -4.41 -12.27 2.61
CA LEU A 107 -3.08 -12.46 3.19
C LEU A 107 -2.52 -13.86 2.91
N ALA A 108 -3.35 -14.90 2.93
CA ALA A 108 -2.94 -16.25 2.59
C ALA A 108 -2.56 -16.38 1.10
N ALA A 109 -3.31 -15.75 0.21
CA ALA A 109 -3.02 -15.70 -1.22
C ALA A 109 -1.71 -14.97 -1.50
N ALA A 110 -1.52 -13.78 -0.91
CA ALA A 110 -0.29 -13.01 -1.04
C ALA A 110 0.95 -13.80 -0.57
N ARG A 111 0.87 -14.46 0.59
CA ARG A 111 1.94 -15.35 1.09
C ARG A 111 2.23 -16.52 0.16
N THR A 112 1.21 -17.05 -0.50
CA THR A 112 1.36 -18.18 -1.44
C THR A 112 1.99 -17.71 -2.75
N ALA A 113 1.62 -16.53 -3.23
CA ALA A 113 2.20 -15.91 -4.41
C ALA A 113 3.63 -15.41 -4.17
N GLY A 114 3.96 -15.06 -2.92
CA GLY A 114 5.24 -14.44 -2.57
C GLY A 114 5.26 -12.93 -2.82
N GLU A 115 4.11 -12.33 -3.12
CA GLU A 115 3.95 -10.91 -3.41
C GLU A 115 2.60 -10.40 -2.87
N MET A 116 2.49 -9.11 -2.58
CA MET A 116 1.22 -8.40 -2.37
C MET A 116 0.97 -7.49 -3.56
N ARG A 117 -0.31 -7.30 -3.92
CA ARG A 117 -0.69 -6.39 -5.01
C ARG A 117 -1.49 -5.23 -4.50
N THR A 118 -1.28 -4.07 -5.08
CA THR A 118 -2.14 -2.91 -4.89
C THR A 118 -2.65 -2.43 -6.23
N TYR A 119 -3.93 -2.09 -6.26
CA TYR A 119 -4.69 -1.72 -7.42
C TYR A 119 -5.19 -0.29 -7.22
N VAL A 120 -4.44 0.69 -7.68
CA VAL A 120 -4.88 2.08 -7.68
C VAL A 120 -5.84 2.26 -8.85
N ARG A 121 -7.08 2.69 -8.59
CA ARG A 121 -8.10 2.82 -9.63
C ARG A 121 -8.96 4.06 -9.48
N THR A 122 -9.59 4.44 -10.58
CA THR A 122 -10.62 5.49 -10.62
C THR A 122 -12.04 4.90 -10.54
N LEU A 123 -13.04 5.79 -10.47
CA LEU A 123 -14.45 5.41 -10.63
C LEU A 123 -14.80 4.96 -12.07
N THR A 124 -14.03 5.43 -13.06
CA THR A 124 -14.16 5.02 -14.48
C THR A 124 -13.53 3.65 -14.77
N ASN A 125 -12.95 3.02 -13.74
CA ASN A 125 -12.35 1.68 -13.80
C ASN A 125 -11.02 1.62 -14.57
N GLU A 126 -10.35 2.77 -14.72
CA GLU A 126 -8.92 2.84 -15.05
C GLU A 126 -8.11 2.39 -13.83
N GLN A 127 -6.98 1.73 -14.07
CA GLN A 127 -6.26 1.03 -13.00
C GLN A 127 -4.76 0.92 -13.29
N ILE A 128 -3.97 1.15 -12.25
CA ILE A 128 -2.53 0.88 -12.17
C ILE A 128 -2.30 -0.17 -11.09
N GLU A 129 -1.46 -1.17 -11.39
CA GLU A 129 -1.09 -2.23 -10.45
C GLU A 129 0.32 -1.99 -9.93
N PHE A 130 0.48 -1.99 -8.60
CA PHE A 130 1.76 -2.11 -7.92
C PHE A 130 1.94 -3.52 -7.36
N THR A 131 3.16 -4.03 -7.44
CA THR A 131 3.56 -5.33 -6.87
C THR A 131 4.58 -5.10 -5.77
N HIS A 132 4.41 -5.83 -4.68
CA HIS A 132 5.24 -5.74 -3.47
C HIS A 132 5.82 -7.11 -3.15
N ASP A 133 7.14 -7.29 -3.28
CA ASP A 133 7.83 -8.58 -3.12
C ASP A 133 7.85 -9.15 -1.68
N GLU A 134 7.51 -8.33 -0.67
CA GLU A 134 7.44 -8.75 0.73
C GLU A 134 6.00 -8.66 1.27
N PRO A 135 5.15 -9.67 1.02
CA PRO A 135 3.77 -9.68 1.49
C PRO A 135 3.63 -9.69 3.02
N GLY A 136 4.72 -10.00 3.73
CA GLY A 136 4.79 -9.92 5.20
C GLY A 136 4.59 -8.51 5.74
N ASN A 137 5.01 -7.47 4.99
CA ASN A 137 4.90 -6.07 5.40
C ASN A 137 3.44 -5.58 5.47
N PHE A 138 2.52 -6.31 4.83
CA PHE A 138 1.09 -6.02 4.82
C PHE A 138 0.31 -6.84 5.83
N GLY A 139 0.92 -7.79 6.54
CA GLY A 139 0.25 -8.53 7.60
C GLY A 139 0.09 -7.70 8.88
N PRO A 140 -0.82 -8.05 9.80
CA PRO A 140 -0.82 -7.42 11.11
C PRO A 140 0.55 -7.60 11.78
N PRO A 141 1.07 -6.59 12.51
CA PRO A 141 2.33 -6.69 13.22
C PRO A 141 2.28 -7.94 14.07
N THR A 142 3.18 -8.88 13.77
CA THR A 142 3.35 -10.04 14.60
C THR A 142 4.00 -9.48 15.84
N GLY A 143 3.24 -9.23 16.91
CA GLY A 143 3.83 -8.74 18.14
C GLY A 143 5.04 -9.61 18.44
N GLU A 144 6.21 -8.99 18.57
CA GLU A 144 7.37 -9.63 19.19
C GLU A 144 6.93 -10.03 20.61
N GLY A 145 6.35 -11.22 20.71
CA GLY A 145 6.47 -12.06 21.89
C GLY A 145 7.88 -12.61 21.87
N ASP A 146 8.81 -11.75 22.26
CA ASP A 146 10.16 -12.07 22.68
C ASP A 146 10.15 -13.32 23.57
N ASP A 147 11.11 -14.19 23.28
CA ASP A 147 11.55 -15.30 24.12
C ASP A 147 12.01 -14.75 25.48
N ALA A 148 11.08 -14.51 26.41
CA ALA A 148 11.41 -14.31 27.81
C ALA A 148 11.51 -15.68 28.48
N VAL A 149 12.71 -16.25 28.42
CA VAL A 149 13.20 -17.23 29.39
C VAL A 149 13.01 -16.72 30.82
N GLU A 150 12.11 -17.30 31.61
CA GLU A 150 12.21 -17.32 33.08
C GLU A 150 11.78 -18.69 33.65
N GLN A 151 12.80 -19.56 33.77
CA GLN A 151 13.12 -20.53 34.83
C GLN A 151 12.06 -21.55 35.28
#